data_AF-A0A4R6R5M2-F1
#
_entry.id   AF-A0A4R6R5M2-F1
#
_cell.length_a   1.000
_cell.length_b   1.000
_cell.length_c   1.000
_cell.angle_alpha   90.00
_cell.angle_beta   90.00
_cell.angle_gamma   90.00
#
_symmetry.space_group_name_H-M   'P 1'
#
loop_
_entity.id
_entity.type
_entity.pdbx_description
1 polymer ?
#
loop_
_entity_poly.entity_id
_entity_poly.type
_entity_poly.pdbx_seq_one_letter_code
_entity_poly.pdbx_strand_id
1 'polypeptide(L)'
;MNSIEISGNPRLKMRGFTLIEMVVVVMIVGILASAAMPLMALHKRRTQEAELKESLRTLRRAIDAYKQAADKGDIAKRPDDSGYPPSLDVLVKGVPKLTPGASLAAGKPGEANKPGGSGAAAAAGAAPSAANAASSAFSLNLFGTSTGGATDAATGKAPATIYFLRRLPRDPFADPTVPAAQTWGLRSYASPPNAPAPGADVFDVYSRSEGVGLDGVPLREW
;
A
#
# COMPACT_ATOMS: atom_id res chain seq x y z
N MET A 1 46.87 22.37 -70.85
CA MET A 1 45.78 22.21 -69.86
C MET A 1 45.13 20.88 -70.16
N ASN A 2 45.47 19.82 -69.40
CA ASN A 2 44.94 18.47 -69.65
C ASN A 2 44.05 17.99 -68.50
N SER A 3 43.04 17.26 -68.91
CA SER A 3 41.79 16.88 -68.24
C SER A 3 41.93 16.23 -66.87
N ILE A 4 41.05 16.64 -65.97
CA ILE A 4 40.77 15.98 -64.69
C ILE A 4 39.85 14.79 -64.99
N GLU A 5 40.36 13.56 -64.88
CA GLU A 5 39.52 12.35 -64.89
C GLU A 5 38.65 12.32 -63.64
N ILE A 6 37.35 12.59 -63.79
CA ILE A 6 36.37 12.39 -62.74
C ILE A 6 36.13 10.89 -62.61
N SER A 7 36.73 10.29 -61.58
CA SER A 7 36.55 8.90 -61.17
C SER A 7 35.05 8.57 -61.06
N GLY A 8 34.58 7.63 -61.89
CA GLY A 8 33.20 7.17 -61.89
C GLY A 8 32.88 6.40 -60.61
N ASN A 9 32.06 6.99 -59.74
CA ASN A 9 31.59 6.35 -58.53
C ASN A 9 30.67 5.15 -58.91
N PRO A 10 30.94 3.91 -58.49
CA PRO A 10 30.12 2.77 -58.87
C PRO A 10 28.71 2.96 -58.31
N ARG A 11 27.72 3.08 -59.21
CA ARG A 11 26.30 3.14 -58.84
C ARG A 11 25.92 1.79 -58.20
N LEU A 12 25.77 1.77 -56.87
CA LEU A 12 25.29 0.60 -56.12
C LEU A 12 23.95 0.15 -56.73
N LYS A 13 23.94 -1.07 -57.25
CA LYS A 13 22.79 -1.69 -57.91
C LYS A 13 21.69 -1.88 -56.86
N MET A 14 20.66 -1.02 -56.87
CA MET A 14 19.51 -1.14 -55.98
C MET A 14 18.76 -2.44 -56.31
N ARG A 15 18.85 -3.43 -55.41
CA ARG A 15 18.06 -4.67 -55.48
C ARG A 15 16.68 -4.37 -54.88
N GLY A 16 15.61 -4.74 -55.59
CA GLY A 16 14.24 -4.66 -55.07
C GLY A 16 13.93 -5.84 -54.14
N PHE A 17 13.10 -5.62 -53.13
CA PHE A 17 12.58 -6.64 -52.22
C PHE A 17 11.55 -7.54 -52.91
N THR A 18 11.61 -8.84 -52.67
CA THR A 18 10.67 -9.81 -53.25
C THR A 18 9.49 -10.09 -52.32
N LEU A 19 8.34 -10.50 -52.87
CA LEU A 19 7.17 -10.91 -52.06
C LEU A 19 7.50 -12.07 -51.12
N ILE A 20 8.31 -13.04 -51.58
CA ILE A 20 8.73 -14.18 -50.77
C ILE A 20 9.60 -13.75 -49.57
N GLU A 21 10.46 -12.75 -49.75
CA GLU A 21 11.29 -12.22 -48.66
C GLU A 21 10.43 -11.57 -47.57
N MET A 22 9.41 -10.81 -47.97
CA MET A 22 8.45 -10.25 -47.02
C MET A 22 7.67 -11.35 -46.28
N VAL A 23 7.24 -12.41 -46.97
CA VAL A 23 6.54 -13.55 -46.35
C VAL A 23 7.43 -14.27 -45.33
N VAL A 24 8.69 -14.53 -45.66
CA VAL A 24 9.65 -15.16 -44.74
C VAL A 24 9.93 -14.26 -43.53
N VAL A 25 10.09 -12.95 -43.73
CA VAL A 25 10.33 -12.00 -42.63
C VAL A 25 9.15 -11.93 -41.67
N VAL A 26 7.91 -11.77 -42.16
CA VAL A 26 6.74 -11.70 -41.27
C VAL A 26 6.50 -13.03 -40.55
N MET A 27 6.83 -14.16 -41.18
CA MET A 27 6.79 -15.48 -40.54
C MET A 27 7.77 -15.55 -39.36
N ILE A 28 9.04 -15.15 -39.56
CA ILE A 28 10.05 -15.18 -38.50
C ILE A 28 9.67 -14.22 -37.36
N VAL A 29 9.20 -13.01 -37.69
CA VAL A 29 8.74 -12.04 -36.68
C VAL A 29 7.56 -12.59 -35.88
N GLY A 30 6.59 -13.26 -36.52
CA GLY A 30 5.46 -13.90 -35.85
C GLY A 30 5.89 -14.99 -34.86
N ILE A 31 6.85 -15.84 -35.24
CA ILE A 31 7.40 -16.89 -34.36
C ILE A 31 8.10 -16.26 -33.16
N LEU A 32 8.93 -15.23 -33.37
CA LEU A 32 9.63 -14.53 -32.30
C LEU A 32 8.66 -13.82 -31.35
N ALA A 33 7.59 -13.22 -31.87
CA ALA A 33 6.56 -12.56 -31.06
C ALA A 33 5.84 -13.56 -30.14
N SER A 34 5.54 -14.77 -30.62
CA SER A 34 4.93 -15.84 -29.81
C SER A 34 5.83 -16.27 -28.65
N ALA A 35 7.14 -16.41 -28.90
CA ALA A 35 8.10 -16.80 -27.87
C ALA A 35 8.29 -15.72 -26.78
N ALA A 36 8.08 -14.43 -27.09
CA ALA A 36 8.33 -13.32 -26.17
C ALA A 36 7.30 -13.19 -25.03
N MET A 37 6.04 -13.56 -25.26
CA MET A 37 4.95 -13.41 -24.27
C MET A 37 5.20 -14.12 -22.92
N PRO A 38 5.54 -15.43 -22.87
CA PRO A 38 5.72 -16.12 -21.59
C PRO A 38 6.87 -15.54 -20.75
N LEU A 39 7.94 -15.03 -21.40
CA LEU A 39 9.06 -14.36 -20.73
C LEU A 39 8.61 -13.06 -20.05
N MET A 40 7.76 -12.27 -20.71
CA MET A 40 7.25 -11.02 -20.16
C MET A 40 6.36 -11.26 -18.93
N ALA A 41 5.50 -12.28 -18.97
CA ALA A 41 4.64 -12.65 -17.84
C ALA A 41 5.47 -13.06 -16.61
N LEU A 42 6.55 -13.82 -16.81
CA LEU A 42 7.47 -14.21 -15.73
C LEU A 42 8.22 -13.01 -15.13
N HIS A 43 8.67 -12.08 -15.96
CA HIS A 43 9.33 -10.87 -15.47
C HIS A 43 8.38 -10.02 -14.63
N LYS A 44 7.16 -9.78 -15.12
CA LYS A 44 6.13 -9.05 -14.36
C LYS A 44 5.86 -9.70 -13.01
N ARG A 45 5.72 -11.04 -12.98
CA ARG A 45 5.48 -11.80 -11.74
C ARG A 45 6.63 -11.66 -10.74
N ARG A 46 7.88 -11.78 -11.20
CA ARG A 46 9.08 -11.57 -10.33
C ARG A 46 9.11 -10.18 -9.73
N THR A 47 8.76 -9.15 -10.51
CA THR A 47 8.69 -7.77 -10.00
C THR A 47 7.59 -7.63 -8.96
N GLN A 48 6.40 -8.18 -9.19
CA GLN A 48 5.31 -8.16 -8.20
C GLN A 48 5.69 -8.89 -6.91
N GLU A 49 6.38 -10.02 -6.97
CA GLU A 49 6.83 -10.74 -5.78
C GLU A 49 7.89 -9.94 -5.00
N ALA A 50 8.82 -9.29 -5.69
CA ALA A 50 9.81 -8.44 -5.06
C ALA A 50 9.16 -7.22 -4.38
N GLU A 51 8.18 -6.60 -5.05
CA GLU A 51 7.42 -5.47 -4.52
C GLU A 51 6.54 -5.89 -3.32
N LEU A 52 5.93 -7.07 -3.37
CA LEU A 52 5.15 -7.62 -2.27
C LEU A 52 6.03 -7.83 -1.03
N LYS A 53 7.17 -8.49 -1.20
CA LYS A 53 8.13 -8.75 -0.10
C LYS A 53 8.66 -7.45 0.51
N GLU A 54 8.93 -6.44 -0.31
CA GLU A 54 9.36 -5.12 0.19
C GLU A 54 8.23 -4.37 0.90
N SER A 55 7.00 -4.45 0.39
CA SER A 55 5.83 -3.84 1.00
C SER A 55 5.52 -4.44 2.37
N LEU A 56 5.54 -5.77 2.49
CA LEU A 56 5.37 -6.48 3.77
C LEU A 56 6.45 -6.08 4.78
N ARG A 57 7.72 -6.06 4.35
CA ARG A 57 8.83 -5.62 5.20
C ARG A 57 8.66 -4.19 5.68
N THR A 58 8.21 -3.30 4.81
CA THR A 58 7.95 -1.89 5.15
C THR A 58 6.83 -1.76 6.18
N LEU A 59 5.73 -2.50 6.01
CA LEU A 59 4.61 -2.52 6.94
C LEU A 59 5.01 -3.07 8.31
N ARG A 60 5.67 -4.23 8.35
CA ARG A 60 6.14 -4.85 9.61
C ARG A 60 7.07 -3.91 10.37
N ARG A 61 8.05 -3.29 9.70
CA ARG A 61 8.94 -2.29 10.30
C ARG A 61 8.18 -1.09 10.87
N ALA A 62 7.14 -0.60 10.20
CA ALA A 62 6.35 0.52 10.69
C ALA A 62 5.50 0.14 11.91
N ILE A 63 4.94 -1.06 11.92
CA ILE A 63 4.21 -1.62 13.07
C ILE A 63 5.15 -1.78 14.26
N ASP A 64 6.34 -2.35 14.05
CA ASP A 64 7.35 -2.49 15.10
C ASP A 64 7.83 -1.14 15.62
N ALA A 65 7.99 -0.13 14.75
CA ALA A 65 8.34 1.23 15.15
C ALA A 65 7.24 1.88 16.01
N TYR A 66 5.96 1.65 15.67
CA TYR A 66 4.83 2.09 16.48
C TYR A 66 4.87 1.47 17.87
N LYS A 67 5.05 0.14 17.93
CA LYS A 67 5.15 -0.60 19.19
C LYS A 67 6.30 -0.08 20.06
N GLN A 68 7.47 0.17 19.46
CA GLN A 68 8.61 0.76 20.17
C GLN A 68 8.33 2.17 20.69
N ALA A 69 7.61 3.00 19.94
CA ALA A 69 7.22 4.34 20.41
C ALA A 69 6.22 4.26 21.58
N ALA A 70 5.27 3.32 21.53
CA ALA A 70 4.36 3.06 22.63
C ALA A 70 5.09 2.56 23.88
N ASP A 71 6.03 1.63 23.72
CA ASP A 71 6.81 1.07 24.83
C ASP A 71 7.77 2.09 25.44
N LYS A 72 8.25 3.06 24.66
CA LYS A 72 9.04 4.22 25.15
C LYS A 72 8.19 5.26 25.88
N GLY A 73 6.86 5.16 25.82
CA GLY A 73 5.95 6.17 26.37
C GLY A 73 5.85 7.44 25.52
N ASP A 74 6.34 7.43 24.28
CA ASP A 74 6.21 8.54 23.34
C ASP A 74 4.76 8.69 22.84
N ILE A 75 3.94 7.64 22.96
CA ILE A 75 2.54 7.60 22.52
C ILE A 75 1.62 7.23 23.69
N ALA A 76 0.44 7.86 23.74
CA ALA A 76 -0.55 7.61 24.79
C ALA A 76 -1.08 6.19 24.63
N LYS A 77 -0.86 5.37 25.65
CA LYS A 77 -1.28 3.98 25.69
C LYS A 77 -2.14 3.76 26.94
N ARG A 78 -3.21 2.99 26.81
CA ARG A 78 -3.92 2.48 28.00
C ARG A 78 -3.07 1.39 28.66
N PRO A 79 -3.06 1.27 30.00
CA PRO A 79 -2.28 0.24 30.69
C PRO A 79 -2.55 -1.18 30.17
N ASP A 80 -3.79 -1.48 29.79
CA ASP A 80 -4.23 -2.80 29.32
C ASP A 80 -4.09 -3.03 27.81
N ASP A 81 -3.58 -2.05 27.07
CA ASP A 81 -3.45 -2.16 25.61
C ASP A 81 -2.22 -3.01 25.21
N SER A 82 -2.22 -3.62 24.03
CA SER A 82 -1.06 -4.38 23.54
C SER A 82 0.09 -3.44 23.16
N GLY A 83 -0.23 -2.19 22.79
CA GLY A 83 0.72 -1.20 22.29
C GLY A 83 0.98 -1.31 20.78
N TYR A 84 0.28 -2.20 20.09
CA TYR A 84 0.23 -2.25 18.63
C TYR A 84 -0.78 -1.25 18.07
N PRO A 85 -0.65 -0.82 16.80
CA PRO A 85 -1.60 0.10 16.20
C PRO A 85 -2.97 -0.58 16.02
N PRO A 86 -4.09 0.11 16.26
CA PRO A 86 -5.43 -0.46 16.09
C PRO A 86 -5.83 -0.64 14.61
N SER A 87 -5.19 0.08 13.69
CA SER A 87 -5.37 -0.08 12.24
C SER A 87 -4.17 0.47 11.47
N LEU A 88 -4.01 0.04 10.22
CA LEU A 88 -2.94 0.52 9.33
C LEU A 88 -3.04 2.02 9.02
N ASP A 89 -4.25 2.59 9.05
CA ASP A 89 -4.47 4.01 8.78
C ASP A 89 -3.81 4.92 9.82
N VAL A 90 -3.66 4.46 11.07
CA VAL A 90 -3.01 5.22 12.15
C VAL A 90 -1.53 5.47 11.83
N LEU A 91 -0.87 4.53 11.13
CA LEU A 91 0.53 4.66 10.74
C LEU A 91 0.77 5.83 9.77
N VAL A 92 -0.24 6.19 8.99
CA VAL A 92 -0.19 7.28 8.00
C VAL A 92 -0.76 8.58 8.57
N LYS A 93 -1.86 8.52 9.33
CA LYS A 93 -2.46 9.70 9.98
C LYS A 93 -1.55 10.30 11.05
N GLY A 94 -0.68 9.48 11.63
CA GLY A 94 0.24 9.88 12.69
C GLY A 94 -0.44 10.00 14.05
N VAL A 95 0.37 10.03 15.11
CA VAL A 95 -0.10 10.10 16.50
C VAL A 95 0.64 11.20 17.26
N PRO A 96 -0.05 11.98 18.11
CA PRO A 96 0.61 13.00 18.94
C PRO A 96 1.64 12.38 19.88
N LYS A 97 2.86 12.94 19.88
CA LYS A 97 3.93 12.56 20.80
C LYS A 97 3.70 13.18 22.17
N LEU A 98 3.84 12.38 23.23
CA LEU A 98 3.92 12.90 24.59
C LEU A 98 5.31 13.51 24.80
N THR A 99 5.33 14.77 25.23
CA THR A 99 6.58 15.42 25.60
C THR A 99 6.96 14.98 27.03
N PRO A 100 8.23 14.63 27.32
CA PRO A 100 8.67 14.31 28.67
C PRO A 100 8.34 15.49 29.61
N GLY A 101 7.44 15.28 30.57
CA GLY A 101 6.93 16.31 31.49
C GLY A 101 5.42 16.60 31.39
N ALA A 102 4.71 16.13 30.36
CA ALA A 102 3.27 16.31 30.19
C ALA A 102 2.42 15.12 30.70
N SER A 103 2.99 14.20 31.47
CA SER A 103 2.40 12.87 31.71
C SER A 103 1.24 12.81 32.70
N LEU A 104 0.60 13.92 33.08
CA LEU A 104 -0.45 13.90 34.13
C LEU A 104 -1.76 14.61 33.77
N ALA A 105 -1.89 15.20 32.58
CA ALA A 105 -3.08 16.01 32.24
C ALA A 105 -3.70 15.73 30.85
N ALA A 106 -3.48 14.56 30.26
CA ALA A 106 -4.19 14.17 29.03
C ALA A 106 -5.48 13.41 29.38
N GLY A 107 -6.56 14.15 29.61
CA GLY A 107 -7.92 13.63 29.45
C GLY A 107 -8.06 12.95 28.09
N LYS A 108 -8.66 11.76 28.09
CA LYS A 108 -8.88 10.83 26.96
C LYS A 108 -8.83 11.47 25.56
N PRO A 109 -7.79 11.21 24.75
CA PRO A 109 -7.89 11.35 23.30
C PRO A 109 -8.26 9.97 22.71
N GLY A 110 -9.46 9.85 22.14
CA GLY A 110 -9.91 8.63 21.45
C GLY A 110 -11.31 8.15 21.83
N GLU A 111 -12.25 9.06 22.06
CA GLU A 111 -13.68 8.76 21.97
C GLU A 111 -14.16 9.15 20.56
N ALA A 112 -13.80 8.35 19.55
CA ALA A 112 -14.43 8.41 18.25
C ALA A 112 -14.45 7.01 17.62
N ASN A 113 -15.62 6.39 17.76
CA ASN A 113 -16.08 5.17 17.13
C ASN A 113 -15.60 3.82 17.71
N LYS A 114 -16.25 3.43 18.80
CA LYS A 114 -16.48 2.02 19.15
C LYS A 114 -17.80 1.59 18.51
N PRO A 115 -17.86 0.75 17.47
CA PRO A 115 -19.04 -0.07 17.30
C PRO A 115 -18.96 -1.16 18.36
N GLY A 116 -19.72 -1.00 19.43
CA GLY A 116 -20.02 -2.11 20.32
C GLY A 116 -20.73 -3.20 19.51
N GLY A 117 -20.38 -4.46 19.77
CA GLY A 117 -21.08 -5.58 19.16
C GLY A 117 -20.34 -6.90 19.32
N SER A 118 -20.44 -7.49 20.49
CA SER A 118 -20.45 -8.95 20.62
C SER A 118 -21.57 -9.54 19.74
N GLY A 119 -21.25 -10.54 18.91
CA GLY A 119 -22.20 -11.31 18.10
C GLY A 119 -21.48 -11.82 16.84
N ALA A 120 -21.06 -13.08 16.76
CA ALA A 120 -21.84 -14.18 16.22
C ALA A 120 -22.10 -14.10 14.69
N ALA A 121 -21.73 -15.20 14.01
CA ALA A 121 -22.35 -15.79 12.82
C ALA A 121 -22.04 -15.24 11.40
N ALA A 122 -21.47 -16.15 10.59
CA ALA A 122 -22.01 -16.71 9.34
C ALA A 122 -22.08 -15.89 8.01
N ALA A 123 -21.82 -16.66 6.93
CA ALA A 123 -22.33 -16.58 5.55
C ALA A 123 -21.88 -15.38 4.68
N ALA A 124 -21.18 -15.57 3.55
CA ALA A 124 -21.64 -16.09 2.26
C ALA A 124 -22.55 -15.12 1.47
N GLY A 125 -22.07 -14.71 0.29
CA GLY A 125 -22.89 -14.48 -0.90
C GLY A 125 -23.46 -13.08 -1.17
N ALA A 126 -23.37 -12.72 -2.46
CA ALA A 126 -24.23 -11.80 -3.22
C ALA A 126 -23.95 -10.28 -3.17
N ALA A 127 -23.54 -9.76 -4.33
CA ALA A 127 -23.90 -8.42 -4.83
C ALA A 127 -25.43 -8.35 -5.07
N PRO A 128 -26.09 -7.17 -5.17
CA PRO A 128 -25.87 -6.26 -6.30
C PRO A 128 -25.99 -4.74 -6.04
N SER A 129 -25.34 -3.99 -6.93
CA SER A 129 -25.78 -2.74 -7.62
C SER A 129 -26.80 -1.80 -6.94
N ALA A 130 -26.44 -0.51 -6.77
CA ALA A 130 -27.00 0.60 -7.54
C ALA A 130 -26.59 1.99 -7.01
N ALA A 131 -26.50 2.94 -7.96
CA ALA A 131 -26.85 4.36 -7.86
C ALA A 131 -25.83 5.38 -7.30
N ASN A 132 -25.20 6.05 -8.28
CA ASN A 132 -24.76 7.45 -8.28
C ASN A 132 -25.67 8.41 -7.48
N ALA A 133 -25.04 9.40 -6.83
CA ALA A 133 -25.37 10.82 -7.02
C ALA A 133 -24.23 11.71 -6.52
N ALA A 134 -23.65 12.48 -7.46
CA ALA A 134 -22.88 13.67 -7.16
C ALA A 134 -23.80 14.74 -6.52
N SER A 135 -23.27 15.55 -5.59
CA SER A 135 -23.55 16.99 -5.48
C SER A 135 -22.83 17.63 -4.30
N SER A 136 -21.87 18.49 -4.65
CA SER A 136 -21.56 19.79 -4.04
C SER A 136 -22.39 20.24 -2.83
N ALA A 137 -21.70 20.47 -1.71
CA ALA A 137 -22.01 21.54 -0.76
C ALA A 137 -20.75 21.86 0.07
N PHE A 138 -19.94 22.80 -0.43
CA PHE A 138 -18.91 23.46 0.38
C PHE A 138 -19.64 24.42 1.33
N SER A 139 -19.99 23.94 2.52
CA SER A 139 -20.59 24.76 3.57
C SER A 139 -19.49 25.48 4.35
N LEU A 140 -19.35 26.77 4.05
CA LEU A 140 -18.54 27.73 4.80
C LEU A 140 -19.28 28.06 6.11
N ASN A 141 -18.96 27.37 7.22
CA ASN A 141 -19.46 27.75 8.54
C ASN A 141 -18.53 28.80 9.17
N LEU A 142 -18.96 30.05 9.00
CA LEU A 142 -18.47 31.27 9.63
C LEU A 142 -19.08 31.39 11.04
N PHE A 143 -18.21 31.51 12.04
CA PHE A 143 -18.45 32.08 13.38
C PHE A 143 -19.52 31.42 14.27
N GLY A 144 -19.05 30.60 15.23
CA GLY A 144 -19.81 30.16 16.39
C GLY A 144 -18.91 30.15 17.62
N THR A 145 -19.05 31.18 18.45
CA THR A 145 -18.35 31.34 19.73
C THR A 145 -18.81 30.27 20.72
N SER A 146 -17.87 29.50 21.28
CA SER A 146 -18.11 28.88 22.59
C SER A 146 -16.89 29.05 23.49
N THR A 147 -17.16 29.75 24.57
CA THR A 147 -16.33 30.06 25.73
C THR A 147 -15.96 28.77 26.46
N GLY A 148 -14.66 28.57 26.69
CA GLY A 148 -14.14 27.43 27.45
C GLY A 148 -12.62 27.32 27.40
N GLY A 149 -11.92 28.43 27.64
CA GLY A 149 -10.47 28.44 27.80
C GLY A 149 -10.08 27.91 29.18
N ALA A 150 -9.60 26.68 29.24
CA ALA A 150 -8.67 26.25 30.28
C ALA A 150 -7.26 26.36 29.68
N THR A 151 -6.57 27.42 30.08
CA THR A 151 -5.21 27.76 29.69
C THR A 151 -4.22 27.07 30.62
N ASP A 152 -3.58 26.01 30.15
CA ASP A 152 -2.30 25.56 30.71
C ASP A 152 -1.20 26.00 29.74
N ALA A 153 -0.75 27.23 29.95
CA ALA A 153 0.39 27.81 29.28
C ALA A 153 1.69 27.29 29.93
N ALA A 154 2.16 26.13 29.48
CA ALA A 154 3.56 25.73 29.63
C ALA A 154 4.05 25.19 28.28
N THR A 155 4.47 26.12 27.42
CA THR A 155 4.85 25.96 26.01
C THR A 155 3.65 25.81 25.06
N GLY A 156 3.25 26.92 24.41
CA GLY A 156 2.21 26.97 23.37
C GLY A 156 2.57 26.29 22.05
N LYS A 157 3.28 25.15 22.10
CA LYS A 157 3.67 24.34 20.96
C LYS A 157 2.70 23.17 20.87
N ALA A 158 1.94 23.09 19.78
CA ALA A 158 1.10 21.92 19.48
C ALA A 158 1.95 20.64 19.62
N PRO A 159 1.39 19.55 20.18
CA PRO A 159 2.13 18.31 20.39
C PRO A 159 2.67 17.81 19.04
N ALA A 160 3.95 17.45 19.00
CA ALA A 160 4.58 17.00 17.77
C ALA A 160 3.97 15.67 17.32
N THR A 161 3.34 15.62 16.15
CA THR A 161 2.79 14.37 15.60
C THR A 161 3.92 13.49 15.03
N ILE A 162 3.97 12.22 15.45
CA ILE A 162 4.85 11.20 14.88
C ILE A 162 4.11 10.48 13.76
N TYR A 163 4.73 10.42 12.58
CA TYR A 163 4.27 9.63 11.45
C TYR A 163 5.19 8.43 11.25
N PHE A 164 4.62 7.24 11.06
CA PHE A 164 5.39 6.00 10.88
C PHE A 164 5.54 5.63 9.40
N LEU A 165 4.54 5.97 8.59
CA LEU A 165 4.55 5.78 7.15
C LEU A 165 4.19 7.06 6.43
N ARG A 166 4.91 7.35 5.34
CA ARG A 166 4.56 8.43 4.42
C ARG A 166 3.33 8.09 3.57
N ARG A 167 3.18 6.81 3.21
CA ARG A 167 2.05 6.25 2.47
C ARG A 167 1.93 4.77 2.81
N LEU A 168 0.71 4.25 2.71
CA LEU A 168 0.49 2.83 2.88
C LEU A 168 0.84 2.10 1.57
N PRO A 169 1.82 1.18 1.56
CA PRO A 169 2.06 0.35 0.38
C PRO A 169 0.84 -0.54 0.11
N ARG A 170 0.67 -0.95 -1.15
CA ARG A 170 -0.45 -1.77 -1.62
C ARG A 170 0.06 -3.16 -1.96
N ASP A 171 -0.78 -4.18 -1.79
CA ASP A 171 -0.49 -5.50 -2.35
C ASP A 171 -0.50 -5.45 -3.90
N PRO A 172 0.62 -5.78 -4.58
CA PRO A 172 0.72 -5.74 -6.05
C PRO A 172 -0.10 -6.82 -6.77
N PHE A 173 -0.63 -7.80 -6.04
CA PHE A 173 -1.51 -8.86 -6.56
C PHE A 173 -3.00 -8.58 -6.32
N ALA A 174 -3.33 -7.61 -5.47
CA ALA A 174 -4.73 -7.27 -5.19
C ALA A 174 -5.36 -6.46 -6.34
N ASP A 175 -6.69 -6.59 -6.49
CA ASP A 175 -7.50 -5.81 -7.44
C ASP A 175 -7.22 -4.31 -7.26
N PRO A 176 -6.85 -3.55 -8.31
CA PRO A 176 -6.44 -2.14 -8.23
C PRO A 176 -7.53 -1.18 -7.72
N THR A 177 -8.80 -1.57 -7.73
CA THR A 177 -9.94 -0.73 -7.31
C THR A 177 -10.09 -0.61 -5.80
N VAL A 178 -9.56 -1.57 -5.04
CA VAL A 178 -9.69 -1.62 -3.58
C VAL A 178 -8.77 -0.57 -2.92
N PRO A 179 -9.10 0.06 -1.79
CA PRO A 179 -8.15 0.92 -1.07
C PRO A 179 -6.96 0.13 -0.49
N ALA A 180 -5.76 0.72 -0.46
CA ALA A 180 -4.53 0.03 -0.02
C ALA A 180 -4.66 -0.65 1.35
N ALA A 181 -5.35 -0.02 2.31
CA ALA A 181 -5.55 -0.58 3.65
C ALA A 181 -6.34 -1.89 3.66
N GLN A 182 -7.25 -2.08 2.70
CA GLN A 182 -8.12 -3.25 2.62
C GLN A 182 -7.50 -4.39 1.79
N THR A 183 -6.41 -4.12 1.07
CA THR A 183 -5.68 -5.13 0.28
C THR A 183 -4.91 -6.13 1.16
N TRP A 184 -4.66 -5.76 2.41
CA TRP A 184 -3.87 -6.55 3.35
C TRP A 184 -4.73 -7.35 4.32
N GLY A 185 -4.27 -8.56 4.65
CA GLY A 185 -4.80 -9.37 5.73
C GLY A 185 -4.14 -8.94 7.03
N LEU A 186 -4.93 -8.79 8.09
CA LEU A 186 -4.46 -8.34 9.41
C LEU A 186 -4.50 -9.50 10.39
N ARG A 187 -3.49 -9.56 11.24
CA ARG A 187 -3.40 -10.48 12.37
C ARG A 187 -3.29 -9.66 13.66
N SER A 188 -4.15 -9.93 14.61
CA SER A 188 -4.10 -9.35 15.96
C SER A 188 -3.14 -10.09 16.87
N TYR A 189 -2.65 -9.41 17.91
CA TYR A 189 -1.72 -9.99 18.89
C TYR A 189 -2.37 -11.16 19.66
N ALA A 190 -3.67 -11.07 19.93
CA ALA A 190 -4.43 -12.10 20.62
C ALA A 190 -4.72 -13.35 19.76
N SER A 191 -4.40 -13.33 18.46
CA SER A 191 -4.71 -14.44 17.56
C SER A 191 -3.75 -15.63 17.72
N PRO A 192 -4.23 -16.88 17.70
CA PRO A 192 -3.37 -18.06 17.79
C PRO A 192 -2.48 -18.20 16.54
N PRO A 193 -1.24 -18.74 16.65
CA PRO A 193 -0.28 -18.78 15.52
C PRO A 193 -0.77 -19.52 14.26
N ASN A 194 -1.64 -20.51 14.44
CA ASN A 194 -2.18 -21.35 13.36
C ASN A 194 -3.44 -20.79 12.68
N ALA A 195 -4.10 -19.78 13.26
CA ALA A 195 -5.30 -19.16 12.70
C ALA A 195 -5.25 -17.64 12.88
N PRO A 196 -4.61 -16.90 11.95
CA PRO A 196 -4.56 -15.44 12.00
C PRO A 196 -5.96 -14.84 11.87
N ALA A 197 -6.38 -14.05 12.85
CA ALA A 197 -7.62 -13.29 12.79
C ALA A 197 -7.37 -11.79 13.01
N PRO A 198 -8.13 -10.91 12.34
CA PRO A 198 -8.15 -9.51 12.72
C PRO A 198 -8.72 -9.36 14.13
N GLY A 199 -8.33 -8.32 14.84
CA GLY A 199 -8.78 -8.07 16.21
C GLY A 199 -8.71 -6.59 16.56
N ALA A 200 -8.53 -6.29 17.85
CA ALA A 200 -8.47 -4.91 18.33
C ALA A 200 -7.18 -4.17 17.89
N ASP A 201 -6.15 -4.92 17.51
CA ASP A 201 -4.84 -4.42 17.14
C ASP A 201 -4.29 -5.14 15.90
N VAL A 202 -3.24 -4.53 15.33
CA VAL A 202 -2.50 -5.06 14.18
C VAL A 202 -1.09 -5.43 14.63
N PHE A 203 -0.88 -6.73 14.85
CA PHE A 203 0.41 -7.31 15.18
C PHE A 203 1.21 -7.66 13.93
N ASP A 204 0.57 -8.29 12.95
CA ASP A 204 1.21 -8.72 11.70
C ASP A 204 0.28 -8.53 10.50
N VAL A 205 0.88 -8.51 9.32
CA VAL A 205 0.23 -8.24 8.05
C VAL A 205 0.68 -9.27 7.02
N TYR A 206 -0.25 -9.74 6.20
CA TYR A 206 0.00 -10.72 5.13
C TYR A 206 -0.80 -10.37 3.87
N SER A 207 -0.41 -10.93 2.72
CA SER A 207 -1.16 -10.78 1.47
C SER A 207 -2.50 -11.50 1.52
N ARG A 208 -3.58 -10.88 1.04
CA ARG A 208 -4.89 -11.53 0.89
C ARG A 208 -5.01 -12.39 -0.37
N SER A 209 -4.01 -12.32 -1.24
CA SER A 209 -4.01 -13.04 -2.50
C SER A 209 -3.87 -14.55 -2.27
N GLU A 210 -4.73 -15.35 -2.89
CA GLU A 210 -4.70 -16.83 -2.80
C GLU A 210 -3.59 -17.46 -3.65
N GLY A 211 -2.76 -16.64 -4.29
CA GLY A 211 -1.65 -17.09 -5.13
C GLY A 211 -0.53 -17.78 -4.36
N VAL A 212 0.27 -18.53 -5.11
CA VAL A 212 1.52 -19.15 -4.63
C VAL A 212 2.69 -18.47 -5.32
N GLY A 213 3.74 -18.14 -4.57
CA GLY A 213 4.96 -17.55 -5.11
C GLY A 213 5.69 -18.46 -6.10
N LEU A 214 6.65 -17.91 -6.84
CA LEU A 214 7.55 -18.67 -7.70
C LEU A 214 8.42 -19.68 -6.92
N ASP A 215 8.55 -19.50 -5.60
CA ASP A 215 9.21 -20.39 -4.65
C ASP A 215 8.31 -21.53 -4.14
N GLY A 216 7.03 -21.57 -4.55
CA GLY A 216 6.07 -22.59 -4.12
C GLY A 216 5.42 -22.32 -2.77
N VAL A 217 5.77 -21.21 -2.09
CA VAL A 217 5.18 -20.83 -0.81
C VAL A 217 3.94 -19.94 -1.05
N PRO A 218 2.80 -20.19 -0.38
CA PRO A 218 1.63 -19.32 -0.47
C PRO A 218 1.96 -17.87 -0.10
N LEU A 219 1.46 -16.90 -0.87
CA LEU A 219 1.79 -15.48 -0.67
C LEU A 219 1.37 -14.94 0.71
N ARG A 220 0.36 -15.56 1.32
CA ARG A 220 -0.11 -15.25 2.68
C ARG A 220 0.83 -15.71 3.81
N GLU A 221 1.79 -16.58 3.49
CA GLU A 221 2.75 -17.15 4.46
C GLU A 221 4.10 -16.41 4.47
N TRP A 222 4.24 -15.38 3.63
CA TRP A 222 5.43 -14.52 3.56
C TRP A 222 5.45 -13.43 4.64
#